data_AF-A0A931Z2N0-F1
#
_entry.id   AF-A0A931Z2N0-F1
#
_cell.length_a   1.000
_cell.length_b   1.000
_cell.length_c   1.000
_cell.angle_alpha   90.00
_cell.angle_beta   90.00
_cell.angle_gamma   90.00
#
_symmetry.space_group_name_H-M   'P 1'
#
loop_
_entity.id
_entity.type
_entity.pdbx_description
1 polymer ?
#
loop_
_entity_poly.entity_id
_entity_poly.type
_entity_poly.pdbx_seq_one_letter_code
_entity_poly.pdbx_strand_id
1 'polypeptide(L)'
;MLISEIFHSLQGEGVLAGVPSVFVRTSGCNLRCNWCDTPYASWAPEGSQLRVDEIIAEVRKNPARHVVLTGGEPMIAPGIRELAAELKQLGYHLTVETAA
;
A
#
# COMPACT_ATOMS: atom_id res chain seq x y z
N MET A 1 3.88 -2.17 -11.17
CA MET A 1 3.82 -2.88 -9.87
C MET A 1 2.53 -3.66 -9.82
N LEU A 2 2.56 -4.87 -9.27
CA LEU A 2 1.35 -5.66 -9.07
C LEU A 2 0.63 -5.16 -7.81
N ILE A 3 -0.57 -4.61 -7.98
CA ILE A 3 -1.36 -4.00 -6.91
C ILE A 3 -2.62 -4.83 -6.71
N SER A 4 -2.81 -5.34 -5.50
CA SER A 4 -3.99 -6.11 -5.11
C SER A 4 -5.22 -5.20 -5.02
N GLU A 5 -5.09 -4.06 -4.34
CA GLU A 5 -6.18 -3.10 -4.17
C GLU A 5 -5.67 -1.71 -3.79
N ILE A 6 -6.47 -0.69 -4.12
CA ILE A 6 -6.32 0.69 -3.64
C ILE A 6 -7.68 1.14 -3.12
N PHE A 7 -7.76 1.55 -1.86
CA PHE A 7 -9.03 1.93 -1.24
C PHE A 7 -8.85 3.00 -0.17
N HIS A 8 -9.93 3.73 0.13
CA HIS A 8 -9.97 4.77 1.16
C HIS A 8 -10.76 4.28 2.37
N SER A 9 -10.15 4.39 3.55
CA SER A 9 -10.74 3.97 4.82
C SER A 9 -10.10 4.74 5.98
N LEU A 10 -10.31 4.30 7.23
CA LEU A 10 -9.56 4.75 8.39
C LEU A 10 -8.41 3.78 8.67
N GLN A 11 -7.25 4.28 9.09
CA GLN A 11 -6.20 3.43 9.62
C GLN A 11 -6.73 2.67 10.85
N GLY A 12 -6.65 1.34 10.83
CA GLY A 12 -7.20 0.49 11.89
C GLY A 12 -6.21 0.25 13.03
N GLU A 13 -4.91 0.40 12.76
CA GLU A 13 -3.86 -0.06 13.67
C GLU A 13 -2.78 0.99 13.94
N GLY A 14 -2.05 0.79 15.04
CA GLY A 14 -0.90 1.61 15.42
C GLY A 14 -1.23 3.02 15.89
N VAL A 15 -0.23 3.91 15.82
CA VAL A 15 -0.29 5.28 16.39
C VAL A 15 -1.30 6.18 15.65
N LEU A 16 -1.55 5.92 14.38
CA LEU A 16 -2.44 6.71 13.53
C LEU A 16 -3.83 6.07 13.37
N ALA A 17 -4.21 5.14 14.25
CA ALA A 17 -5.54 4.55 14.24
C ALA A 17 -6.63 5.65 14.26
N GLY A 18 -7.62 5.51 13.37
CA GLY A 18 -8.70 6.48 13.15
C GLY A 18 -8.40 7.57 12.11
N VAL A 19 -7.18 7.67 11.58
CA VAL A 19 -6.83 8.67 10.57
C VAL A 19 -7.35 8.26 9.18
N PRO A 20 -8.10 9.12 8.45
CA PRO A 20 -8.49 8.85 7.07
C PRO A 20 -7.28 8.66 6.17
N SER A 21 -7.24 7.50 5.50
CA SER A 21 -6.07 7.00 4.79
C SER A 21 -6.45 6.39 3.45
N VAL A 22 -5.58 6.55 2.45
CA VAL A 22 -5.61 5.70 1.25
C VAL A 22 -4.63 4.55 1.44
N PHE A 23 -5.11 3.33 1.31
CA PHE A 23 -4.29 2.14 1.33
C PHE A 23 -3.87 1.80 -0.09
N VAL A 24 -2.58 1.54 -0.29
CA VAL A 24 -2.05 0.94 -1.51
C VAL A 24 -1.50 -0.43 -1.12
N ARG A 25 -2.26 -1.48 -1.42
CA ARG A 25 -1.89 -2.86 -1.09
C ARG A 25 -1.16 -3.49 -2.29
N THR A 26 0.15 -3.69 -2.17
CA THR A 26 0.89 -4.40 -3.23
C THR A 26 0.57 -5.91 -3.17
N SER A 27 0.95 -6.65 -4.19
CA SER A 27 0.69 -8.09 -4.27
C SER A 27 2.00 -8.86 -4.34
N GLY A 28 2.07 -9.95 -3.59
CA GLY A 28 3.25 -10.77 -3.38
C GLY A 28 3.95 -10.47 -2.05
N CYS A 29 4.43 -11.52 -1.40
CA CYS A 29 5.22 -11.43 -0.17
C CYS A 29 6.42 -12.39 -0.23
N ASN A 30 7.53 -12.05 0.40
CA ASN A 30 8.69 -12.93 0.59
C ASN A 30 8.58 -13.83 1.83
N LEU A 31 7.53 -13.68 2.65
CA LEU A 31 7.25 -14.50 3.83
C LEU A 31 6.07 -15.46 3.60
N ARG A 32 5.93 -16.47 4.45
CA ARG A 32 4.85 -17.48 4.42
C ARG A 32 4.28 -17.70 5.83
N CYS A 33 3.79 -16.62 6.43
CA CYS A 33 3.23 -16.64 7.78
C CYS A 33 1.91 -17.44 7.81
N ASN A 34 1.81 -18.46 8.65
CA ASN A 34 0.60 -19.31 8.76
C ASN A 34 -0.62 -18.57 9.35
N TRP A 35 -0.41 -17.40 9.95
CA TRP A 35 -1.42 -16.57 10.61
C TRP A 35 -1.68 -15.25 9.85
N CYS A 36 -1.32 -15.18 8.56
CA CYS A 36 -1.62 -14.00 7.75
C CYS A 36 -3.14 -13.90 7.52
N ASP A 37 -3.72 -12.78 7.91
CA ASP A 37 -5.13 -12.42 7.68
C ASP A 37 -5.41 -11.93 6.25
N THR A 38 -4.36 -11.61 5.48
CA THR A 38 -4.43 -11.09 4.11
C THR A 38 -3.75 -12.05 3.11
N PRO A 39 -4.20 -13.32 3.03
CA PRO A 39 -3.55 -14.38 2.27
C PRO A 39 -3.48 -14.13 0.76
N TYR A 40 -4.53 -13.49 0.23
CA TYR A 40 -4.72 -13.18 -1.19
C TYR A 40 -3.67 -12.19 -1.73
N ALA A 41 -3.18 -11.28 -0.89
CA ALA A 41 -2.10 -10.35 -1.27
C ALA A 41 -0.70 -10.95 -1.08
N SER A 42 -0.57 -12.17 -0.53
CA SER A 42 0.71 -12.77 -0.12
C SER A 42 1.10 -13.98 -0.97
N TRP A 43 0.45 -15.13 -0.80
CA TRP A 43 0.82 -16.39 -1.46
C TRP A 43 -0.06 -16.76 -2.65
N ALA A 44 -1.24 -16.16 -2.76
CA ALA A 44 -2.12 -16.28 -3.92
C ALA A 44 -2.21 -14.92 -4.65
N PRO A 45 -1.07 -14.34 -5.09
CA PRO A 45 -1.01 -12.95 -5.53
C PRO A 45 -1.96 -12.71 -6.70
N GLU A 46 -2.93 -11.82 -6.45
CA GLU A 46 -3.87 -11.31 -7.43
C GLU A 46 -3.72 -9.79 -7.61
N GLY A 47 -4.45 -9.23 -8.58
CA GLY A 47 -4.53 -7.78 -8.78
C GLY A 47 -4.16 -7.34 -10.19
N SER A 48 -3.89 -6.04 -10.32
CA SER A 48 -3.61 -5.38 -11.59
C SER A 48 -2.19 -4.84 -11.66
N GLN A 49 -1.58 -4.92 -12.84
CA GLN A 49 -0.29 -4.29 -13.10
C GLN A 49 -0.51 -2.79 -13.34
N LEU A 50 -0.09 -1.95 -12.39
CA LEU A 50 -0.20 -0.50 -12.48
C LEU A 50 1.17 0.17 -12.53
N ARG A 51 1.29 1.25 -13.30
CA ARG A 51 2.42 2.17 -13.25
C ARG A 51 2.31 3.09 -12.03
N VAL A 52 3.41 3.74 -11.65
CA VAL A 52 3.44 4.64 -10.49
C VAL A 52 2.49 5.82 -10.66
N ASP A 53 2.43 6.41 -11.87
CA ASP A 53 1.53 7.50 -12.22
C ASP A 53 0.05 7.11 -12.08
N GLU A 54 -0.30 5.87 -12.45
CA GLU A 54 -1.66 5.34 -12.30
C GLU A 54 -2.05 5.20 -10.82
N ILE A 55 -1.13 4.69 -9.99
CA ILE A 55 -1.36 4.54 -8.54
C ILE A 55 -1.55 5.91 -7.88
N ILE A 56 -0.71 6.89 -8.24
CA ILE A 56 -0.83 8.26 -7.72
C ILE A 56 -2.15 8.89 -8.16
N ALA A 57 -2.58 8.65 -9.41
CA ALA A 57 -3.87 9.12 -9.89
C ALA A 57 -5.03 8.54 -9.07
N GLU A 58 -5.01 7.24 -8.75
CA GLU A 58 -6.01 6.61 -7.87
C GLU A 58 -5.98 7.19 -6.45
N VAL A 59 -4.79 7.37 -5.87
CA VAL A 59 -4.63 7.98 -4.53
C VAL A 59 -5.26 9.38 -4.48
N ARG A 60 -5.05 10.19 -5.53
CA ARG A 60 -5.55 11.57 -5.62
C ARG A 60 -7.07 11.70 -5.76
N LYS A 61 -7.79 10.62 -6.10
CA LYS A 61 -9.26 10.63 -6.13
C LYS A 61 -9.87 10.71 -4.73
N ASN A 62 -9.07 10.52 -3.69
CA ASN A 62 -9.52 10.48 -2.31
C ASN A 62 -9.10 11.74 -1.53
N PRO A 63 -9.90 12.18 -0.56
CA PRO A 63 -9.62 13.40 0.21
C PRO A 63 -8.52 13.22 1.28
N ALA A 64 -8.18 11.97 1.63
CA ALA A 64 -7.17 11.67 2.63
C ALA A 64 -5.78 12.21 2.25
N ARG A 65 -5.07 12.74 3.24
CA ARG A 65 -3.67 13.21 3.11
C ARG A 65 -2.65 12.22 3.65
N HIS A 66 -3.13 11.09 4.18
CA HIS A 66 -2.32 9.98 4.66
C HIS A 66 -2.43 8.81 3.68
N VAL A 67 -1.30 8.24 3.28
CA VAL A 67 -1.22 7.03 2.47
C VAL A 67 -0.50 5.95 3.25
N VAL A 68 -1.08 4.76 3.28
CA VAL A 68 -0.51 3.55 3.86
C VAL A 68 -0.07 2.64 2.73
N LEU A 69 1.24 2.44 2.60
CA LEU A 69 1.84 1.47 1.68
C LEU A 69 1.97 0.14 2.43
N THR A 70 1.26 -0.89 1.98
CA THR A 70 1.12 -2.17 2.70
C THR A 70 1.04 -3.34 1.71
N GLY A 71 0.98 -4.56 2.23
CA GLY A 71 0.59 -5.82 1.58
C GLY A 71 1.35 -6.23 0.31
N GLY A 72 1.37 -7.51 -0.06
CA GLY A 72 1.93 -8.52 0.83
C GLY A 72 3.15 -7.91 1.53
N GLU A 73 4.33 -7.98 0.93
CA GLU A 73 5.47 -7.18 1.40
C GLU A 73 5.71 -5.98 0.46
N PRO A 74 5.37 -4.73 0.84
CA PRO A 74 5.54 -3.59 -0.05
C PRO A 74 7.01 -3.33 -0.40
N MET A 75 7.95 -3.69 0.47
CA MET A 75 9.38 -3.41 0.25
C MET A 75 10.02 -4.27 -0.85
N ILE A 76 9.36 -5.33 -1.31
CA ILE A 76 9.80 -6.11 -2.48
C ILE A 76 9.16 -5.64 -3.79
N ALA A 77 8.20 -4.73 -3.75
CA ALA A 77 7.55 -4.21 -4.95
C ALA A 77 8.52 -3.29 -5.73
N PRO A 78 8.82 -3.57 -7.01
CA PRO A 78 9.93 -2.90 -7.72
C PRO A 78 9.87 -1.36 -7.79
N GLY A 79 8.68 -0.76 -7.78
CA GLY A 79 8.47 0.70 -7.89
C GLY A 79 8.14 1.39 -6.56
N ILE A 80 8.24 0.69 -5.41
CA ILE A 80 7.76 1.24 -4.13
C ILE A 80 8.52 2.50 -3.72
N ARG A 81 9.83 2.54 -4.02
CA ARG A 81 10.70 3.69 -3.69
C ARG A 81 10.33 4.93 -4.51
N GLU A 82 10.02 4.74 -5.79
CA GLU A 82 9.58 5.80 -6.71
C GLU A 82 8.22 6.35 -6.26
N LEU A 83 7.24 5.46 -6.03
CA LEU A 83 5.92 5.83 -5.51
C LEU A 83 6.00 6.61 -4.20
N ALA A 84 6.79 6.13 -3.23
CA ALA A 84 6.95 6.81 -1.95
C ALA A 84 7.62 8.19 -2.10
N ALA A 85 8.61 8.31 -2.99
CA ALA A 85 9.27 9.59 -3.25
C ALA A 85 8.29 10.62 -3.86
N GLU A 86 7.52 10.21 -4.86
CA GLU A 86 6.54 11.08 -5.51
C GLU A 86 5.40 11.47 -4.55
N LEU A 87 4.82 10.53 -3.81
CA LEU A 87 3.78 10.83 -2.82
C LEU A 87 4.28 11.81 -1.75
N LYS A 88 5.53 11.66 -1.30
CA LYS A 88 6.15 12.59 -0.35
C LYS A 88 6.34 13.98 -0.96
N GLN A 89 6.78 14.07 -2.21
CA GLN A 89 6.89 15.36 -2.93
C GLN A 89 5.53 16.06 -3.08
N LEU A 90 4.44 15.30 -3.20
CA LEU A 90 3.06 15.80 -3.24
C LEU A 90 2.49 16.19 -1.87
N GLY A 91 3.27 16.03 -0.80
CA GLY A 91 2.90 16.41 0.56
C GLY A 91 1.92 15.46 1.23
N TYR A 92 1.94 14.17 0.87
CA TYR A 92 1.26 13.13 1.62
C TYR A 92 2.08 12.74 2.86
N HIS A 93 1.40 12.45 3.96
CA HIS A 93 1.97 11.67 5.06
C HIS A 93 2.03 10.21 4.63
N LEU A 94 3.15 9.53 4.83
CA LEU A 94 3.33 8.13 4.43
C LEU A 94 3.57 7.23 5.65
N THR A 95 2.85 6.11 5.69
CA THR A 95 3.16 4.97 6.56
C THR A 95 3.49 3.79 5.67
N VAL A 96 4.53 3.03 6.04
CA VAL A 96 4.85 1.75 5.39
C VAL A 96 4.65 0.65 6.43
N GLU A 97 3.83 -0.33 6.09
CA GLU A 97 3.62 -1.54 6.88
C GLU A 97 4.44 -2.67 6.25
N THR A 98 5.52 -3.06 6.89
CA THR A 98 6.50 -4.05 6.41
C THR A 98 6.83 -5.03 7.54
N ALA A 99 7.30 -6.23 7.21
CA ALA A 99 7.61 -7.28 8.17
C ALA A 99 9.04 -7.20 8.78
N ALA A 100 9.76 -6.09 8.56
CA ALA A 100 11.12 -5.84 9.04
C ALA A 100 11.17 -4.83 10.19
#